data_AF-A0A7K0ZM08-F1
#
_entry.id   AF-A0A7K0ZM08-F1
#
_cell.length_a   1.000
_cell.length_b   1.000
_cell.length_c   1.000
_cell.angle_alpha   90.00
_cell.angle_beta   90.00
_cell.angle_gamma   90.00
#
_symmetry.space_group_name_H-M   'P 1'
#
loop_
_entity.id
_entity.type
_entity.pdbx_description
1 polymer ?
#
loop_
_entity_poly.entity_id
_entity_poly.type
_entity_poly.pdbx_seq_one_letter_code
_entity_poly.pdbx_strand_id
1 'polypeptide(L)'
;LVRDAAGHGCTMPILPGLLPVTNVAQIERFAALSGAAFPADLAARFALVKDDPDAVHSLGVEVAAELGQKLLEMGAPGLHFYTLNRSASTLEVCEALGLGAR
;
A
#
# COMPACT_ATOMS: atom_id res chain seq x y z
N LEU A 1 16.10 4.08 -3.76
CA LEU A 1 16.15 3.77 -2.32
C LEU A 1 16.94 2.50 -2.02
N VAL A 2 16.43 1.28 -2.28
CA VAL A 2 17.14 0.03 -1.88
C VAL A 2 18.56 -0.05 -2.46
N ARG A 3 18.71 0.17 -3.78
CA ARG A 3 20.03 0.17 -4.46
C ARG A 3 20.97 1.27 -3.94
N ASP A 4 20.40 2.41 -3.59
CA ASP A 4 21.13 3.59 -3.11
C ASP A 4 21.67 3.34 -1.68
N ALA A 5 20.82 2.86 -0.77
CA ALA A 5 21.22 2.44 0.57
C ALA A 5 22.31 1.34 0.53
N ALA A 6 22.17 0.36 -0.37
CA ALA A 6 23.20 -0.66 -0.57
C ALA A 6 24.53 -0.07 -1.08
N GLY A 7 24.47 0.94 -1.97
CA GLY A 7 25.64 1.69 -2.43
C GLY A 7 26.39 2.42 -1.32
N HIS A 8 25.72 2.72 -0.21
CA HIS A 8 26.29 3.29 1.01
C HIS A 8 26.68 2.25 2.08
N GLY A 9 26.66 0.95 1.75
CA GLY A 9 27.08 -0.12 2.65
C GLY A 9 26.01 -0.59 3.64
N CYS A 10 24.74 -0.20 3.45
CA CYS A 10 23.65 -0.72 4.28
C CYS A 10 23.41 -2.20 3.98
N THR A 11 23.47 -3.05 5.02
CA THR A 11 23.23 -4.50 4.94
C THR A 11 21.93 -4.93 5.62
N MET A 12 21.26 -4.04 6.35
CA MET A 12 19.97 -4.33 6.98
C MET A 12 18.87 -4.47 5.91
N PRO A 13 17.93 -5.42 6.07
CA PRO A 13 16.79 -5.53 5.17
C PRO A 13 15.89 -4.29 5.29
N ILE A 14 15.39 -3.80 4.15
CA ILE A 14 14.44 -2.69 4.09
C ILE A 14 13.07 -3.27 3.77
N LEU A 15 12.14 -3.16 4.72
CA LEU A 15 10.76 -3.62 4.56
C LEU A 15 9.91 -2.50 3.93
N PRO A 16 9.25 -2.73 2.79
CA PRO A 16 8.29 -1.79 2.24
C PRO A 16 7.06 -1.69 3.15
N GLY A 17 6.71 -0.46 3.51
CA GLY A 17 5.45 -0.13 4.16
C GLY A 17 4.32 0.00 3.15
N LEU A 18 3.17 -0.60 3.44
CA LEU A 18 2.00 -0.63 2.57
C LEU A 18 0.75 -0.19 3.36
N LEU A 19 -0.07 0.65 2.74
CA LEU A 19 -1.30 1.16 3.32
C LEU A 19 -2.45 0.97 2.32
N PRO A 20 -3.41 0.08 2.60
CA PRO A 20 -4.65 0.01 1.85
C PRO A 20 -5.48 1.27 2.11
N VAL A 21 -5.75 2.06 1.07
CA VAL A 21 -6.55 3.28 1.18
C VAL A 21 -8.01 2.91 1.37
N THR A 22 -8.63 3.40 2.45
CA THR A 22 -10.05 3.08 2.76
C THR A 22 -10.95 4.32 2.72
N ASN A 23 -10.38 5.50 2.50
CA ASN A 23 -11.11 6.75 2.34
C ASN A 23 -10.23 7.75 1.57
N VAL A 24 -10.80 8.44 0.59
CA VAL A 24 -10.13 9.47 -0.23
C VAL A 24 -9.49 10.59 0.63
N ALA A 25 -10.09 10.98 1.75
CA ALA A 25 -9.51 11.96 2.67
C ALA A 25 -8.16 11.51 3.28
N GLN A 26 -7.88 10.21 3.30
CA GLN A 26 -6.58 9.70 3.75
C GLN A 26 -5.47 9.99 2.74
N ILE A 27 -5.79 10.06 1.44
CA ILE A 27 -4.82 10.27 0.35
C ILE A 27 -4.08 11.59 0.57
N GLU A 28 -4.82 12.68 0.76
CA GLU A 28 -4.25 14.02 0.98
C GLU A 28 -3.44 14.07 2.27
N ARG A 29 -3.95 13.45 3.35
CA ARG A 29 -3.25 13.40 4.64
C ARG A 29 -1.91 12.69 4.52
N PHE A 30 -1.85 11.56 3.81
CA PHE A 30 -0.62 10.78 3.69
C PHE A 30 0.38 11.40 2.71
N ALA A 31 -0.09 12.06 1.65
CA ALA A 31 0.80 12.84 0.80
C ALA A 31 1.51 13.94 1.60
N ALA A 32 0.76 14.65 2.47
CA ALA A 32 1.32 15.67 3.35
C ALA A 32 2.31 15.09 4.39
N LEU A 33 1.99 13.94 4.99
CA LEU A 33 2.83 13.32 6.03
C LEU A 33 4.08 12.63 5.49
N SER A 34 4.00 12.00 4.31
CA SER A 34 5.11 11.26 3.72
C SER A 34 6.11 12.16 2.97
N GLY A 35 5.69 13.38 2.62
CA GLY A 35 6.44 14.26 1.72
C GLY A 35 6.53 13.74 0.28
N ALA A 36 5.84 12.63 -0.02
CA ALA A 36 5.76 12.05 -1.36
C ALA A 36 4.42 12.39 -2.00
N ALA A 37 4.46 12.79 -3.28
CA ALA A 37 3.25 13.04 -4.04
C ALA A 37 2.48 11.73 -4.26
N PHE A 38 1.17 11.76 -4.05
CA PHE A 38 0.31 10.65 -4.43
C PHE A 38 0.21 10.58 -5.97
N PRO A 39 0.32 9.38 -6.59
CA PRO A 39 0.25 9.25 -8.04
C PRO A 39 -1.06 9.82 -8.61
N ALA A 40 -0.96 10.69 -9.62
CA ALA A 40 -2.10 11.42 -10.16
C ALA A 40 -3.12 10.51 -10.87
N ASP A 41 -2.64 9.47 -11.54
CA ASP A 41 -3.45 8.42 -12.16
C ASP A 41 -4.26 7.66 -11.11
N LEU A 42 -3.62 7.30 -9.99
CA LEU A 42 -4.30 6.64 -8.88
C LEU A 42 -5.30 7.58 -8.19
N ALA A 43 -4.96 8.86 -8.04
CA ALA A 43 -5.88 9.87 -7.49
C ALA A 43 -7.14 9.99 -8.36
N ALA A 44 -6.98 10.00 -9.68
CA ALA A 44 -8.10 10.04 -10.62
C ALA A 44 -9.00 8.80 -10.48
N ARG A 45 -8.44 7.59 -10.31
CA ARG A 45 -9.22 6.37 -10.04
C ARG A 45 -10.07 6.50 -8.77
N PHE A 46 -9.48 6.97 -7.67
CA PHE A 46 -10.22 7.19 -6.42
C PHE A 46 -11.29 8.28 -6.53
N ALA A 47 -11.03 9.35 -7.30
CA ALA A 47 -11.99 10.42 -7.51
C ALA A 47 -13.29 9.94 -8.21
N LEU A 48 -13.21 8.91 -9.05
CA LEU A 48 -14.37 8.33 -9.74
C LEU A 48 -15.31 7.55 -8.80
N VAL A 49 -14.77 7.01 -7.71
CA VAL A 49 -15.53 6.18 -6.75
C VAL A 49 -15.73 6.87 -5.39
N LYS A 50 -15.30 8.13 -5.24
CA LYS A 50 -15.21 8.83 -3.95
C LYS A 50 -16.49 8.85 -3.11
N ASP A 51 -17.65 8.80 -3.77
CA ASP A 51 -18.97 8.90 -3.14
C ASP A 51 -19.57 7.51 -2.81
N ASP A 52 -18.84 6.43 -3.13
CA ASP A 52 -19.17 5.03 -2.82
C ASP A 52 -18.08 4.43 -1.91
N PRO A 53 -18.33 4.35 -0.59
CA PRO A 53 -17.35 3.84 0.37
C PRO A 53 -16.91 2.41 0.11
N ASP A 54 -17.80 1.55 -0.39
CA ASP A 54 -17.49 0.14 -0.67
C ASP A 54 -16.58 0.07 -1.89
N ALA A 55 -16.87 0.84 -2.94
CA ALA A 55 -16.01 0.93 -4.12
C ALA A 55 -14.63 1.55 -3.80
N VAL A 56 -14.55 2.54 -2.91
CA VAL A 56 -13.27 3.09 -2.42
C VAL A 56 -12.46 2.02 -1.69
N HIS A 57 -13.10 1.26 -0.80
CA HIS A 57 -12.45 0.18 -0.06
C HIS A 57 -11.94 -0.91 -1.01
N SER A 58 -12.78 -1.39 -1.93
CA SER A 58 -12.39 -2.42 -2.90
C SER A 58 -11.23 -1.96 -3.78
N LEU A 59 -11.27 -0.73 -4.29
CA LEU A 59 -10.18 -0.15 -5.09
C LEU A 59 -8.88 -0.06 -4.27
N GLY A 60 -8.97 0.34 -3.00
CA GLY A 60 -7.83 0.40 -2.10
C GLY A 60 -7.18 -0.94 -1.81
N VAL A 61 -7.98 -1.98 -1.63
CA VAL A 61 -7.53 -3.37 -1.46
C VAL A 61 -6.86 -3.86 -2.75
N GLU A 62 -7.49 -3.68 -3.90
CA GLU A 62 -6.95 -4.08 -5.21
C GLU A 62 -5.56 -3.46 -5.45
N VAL A 63 -5.46 -2.14 -5.34
CA VAL A 63 -4.22 -1.41 -5.58
C VAL A 63 -3.11 -1.81 -4.60
N ALA A 64 -3.46 -1.99 -3.33
CA ALA A 64 -2.52 -2.45 -2.31
C ALA A 64 -2.03 -3.87 -2.60
N ALA A 65 -2.92 -4.80 -2.97
CA ALA A 65 -2.55 -6.16 -3.35
C ALA A 65 -1.67 -6.19 -4.59
N GLU A 66 -2.00 -5.44 -5.65
CA GLU A 66 -1.16 -5.34 -6.86
C GLU A 66 0.25 -4.82 -6.54
N LEU A 67 0.36 -3.79 -5.71
CA LEU A 67 1.66 -3.25 -5.30
C LEU A 67 2.44 -4.24 -4.42
N GLY A 68 1.75 -4.87 -3.46
CA GLY A 68 2.33 -5.90 -2.60
C GLY A 68 2.89 -7.07 -3.40
N GLN A 69 2.12 -7.56 -4.38
CA GLN A 69 2.53 -8.64 -5.28
C GLN A 69 3.80 -8.26 -6.05
N LYS A 70 3.83 -7.08 -6.68
CA LYS A 70 5.00 -6.57 -7.40
C LYS A 70 6.22 -6.46 -6.50
N LEU A 71 6.06 -5.97 -5.27
CA LEU A 71 7.15 -5.85 -4.30
C LEU A 71 7.73 -7.22 -3.92
N LEU A 72 6.88 -8.20 -3.67
CA LEU A 72 7.29 -9.59 -3.38
C LEU A 72 8.01 -10.22 -4.58
N GLU A 73 7.48 -10.06 -5.79
CA GLU A 73 8.12 -10.53 -7.04
C GLU A 73 9.49 -9.90 -7.29
N MET A 74 9.68 -8.64 -6.87
CA MET A 74 10.98 -7.95 -6.91
C MET A 74 11.94 -8.40 -5.79
N GLY A 75 11.54 -9.34 -4.93
CA GLY A 75 12.37 -9.89 -3.87
C GLY A 75 12.33 -9.11 -2.56
N ALA A 76 11.26 -8.34 -2.29
CA ALA A 76 11.07 -7.75 -0.97
C ALA A 76 11.06 -8.87 0.10
N PRO A 77 11.77 -8.69 1.23
CA PRO A 77 11.89 -9.72 2.27
C PRO A 77 10.59 -9.94 3.07
N GLY A 78 9.61 -9.07 2.88
CA GLY A 78 8.30 -9.08 3.53
C GLY A 78 7.55 -7.78 3.27
N LEU A 79 6.33 -7.67 3.78
CA LEU A 79 5.51 -6.46 3.71
C LEU A 79 5.17 -5.98 5.12
N HIS A 80 5.21 -4.67 5.35
CA HIS A 80 4.76 -4.06 6.60
C HIS A 80 3.47 -3.28 6.37
N PHE A 81 2.38 -3.65 7.04
CA PHE A 81 1.08 -3.02 6.85
C PHE A 81 0.78 -1.93 7.87
N TYR A 82 0.40 -0.76 7.39
CA TYR A 82 -0.20 0.29 8.20
C TYR A 82 -1.72 0.07 8.29
N THR A 83 -2.16 -0.55 9.38
CA THR A 83 -3.58 -0.94 9.58
C THR A 83 -4.46 0.21 10.05
N LEU A 84 -3.88 1.27 10.64
CA LEU A 84 -4.62 2.37 11.27
C LEU A 84 -5.71 1.90 12.27
N ASN A 85 -5.39 0.88 13.06
CA ASN A 85 -6.31 0.22 14.00
C ASN A 85 -7.53 -0.46 13.36
N ARG A 86 -7.48 -0.75 12.05
CA ARG A 86 -8.53 -1.49 11.30
C ARG A 86 -7.90 -2.62 10.52
N SER A 87 -8.39 -3.84 10.70
CA SER A 87 -7.78 -5.05 10.10
C SER A 87 -8.40 -5.46 8.77
N ALA A 88 -9.66 -5.15 8.50
CA ALA A 88 -10.42 -5.70 7.37
C ALA A 88 -9.70 -5.57 6.02
N SER A 89 -9.35 -4.34 5.60
CA SER A 89 -8.64 -4.10 4.34
C SER A 89 -7.27 -4.77 4.28
N THR A 90 -6.55 -4.85 5.39
CA THR A 90 -5.25 -5.54 5.45
C THR A 90 -5.41 -7.05 5.32
N LEU A 91 -6.44 -7.64 5.95
CA LEU A 91 -6.73 -9.06 5.84
C LEU A 91 -7.11 -9.43 4.42
N GLU A 92 -7.97 -8.64 3.77
CA GLU A 92 -8.35 -8.84 2.36
C GLU A 92 -7.14 -8.75 1.42
N VAL A 93 -6.21 -7.82 1.66
CA VAL A 93 -4.94 -7.77 0.91
C VAL A 93 -4.09 -9.01 1.16
N CYS A 94 -3.97 -9.47 2.41
CA CYS A 94 -3.24 -10.70 2.71
C CYS A 94 -3.87 -11.94 2.04
N GLU A 95 -5.20 -12.04 2.02
CA GLU A 95 -5.92 -13.10 1.32
C GLU A 95 -5.66 -13.05 -0.20
N ALA A 96 -5.75 -11.87 -0.81
CA ALA A 96 -5.47 -11.67 -2.24
C ALA A 96 -4.02 -12.06 -2.62
N LEU A 97 -3.07 -11.88 -1.70
CA LEU A 97 -1.66 -12.27 -1.85
C LEU A 97 -1.38 -13.74 -1.50
N GLY A 98 -2.38 -14.51 -1.06
CA GLY A 98 -2.18 -15.89 -0.58
C GLY A 98 -1.37 -15.98 0.72
N LEU A 99 -1.33 -14.90 1.51
CA LEU A 99 -0.67 -14.79 2.81
C LEU A 99 -1.63 -14.99 4.01
N GLY A 100 -2.92 -15.20 3.73
CA GLY A 100 -3.95 -15.51 4.73
C GLY A 100 -3.65 -16.78 5.52
N ALA A 101 -4.30 -16.93 6.68
CA ALA A 101 -4.06 -18.03 7.62
C ALA A 101 -4.05 -19.39 6.92
N ARG A 102 -2.94 -20.11 7.06
CA ARG A 102 -2.85 -21.55 6.79
C ARG A 102 -3.47 -22.32 7.95
#